data_AF-A0A397VN09-F1
#
_entry.id   AF-A0A397VN09-F1
#
_cell.length_a   1.000
_cell.length_b   1.000
_cell.length_c   1.000
_cell.angle_alpha   90.00
_cell.angle_beta   90.00
_cell.angle_gamma   90.00
#
_symmetry.space_group_name_H-M   'P 1'
#
loop_
_entity.id
_entity.type
_entity.pdbx_description
1 polymer ?
#
loop_
_entity_poly.entity_id
_entity_poly.type
_entity_poly.pdbx_seq_one_letter_code
_entity_poly.pdbx_strand_id
1 'polypeptide(L)'
;MSKRKIEEISEDQKKIKIFDDKEIDYYTGLKNWRLSNEVETQALERAFPNREKRLKFLKLFLEFSEAKVKEYKFIDKLMLKSREHRRFVDAKQFKNTVLNGPYKGAKIEVNRISNLISNLEDVINKEIET
;
A
#
# COMPACT_ATOMS: atom_id res chain seq x y z
N MET A 1 33.01 -41.72 9.22
CA MET A 1 32.20 -41.53 7.99
C MET A 1 30.86 -40.89 8.38
N SER A 2 30.59 -39.68 7.91
CA SER A 2 29.26 -39.08 7.92
C SER A 2 29.11 -38.35 6.59
N LYS A 3 28.29 -38.92 5.70
CA LYS A 3 27.95 -38.32 4.40
C LYS A 3 26.96 -37.20 4.68
N ARG A 4 27.41 -35.94 4.70
CA ARG A 4 26.49 -34.80 4.65
C ARG A 4 25.90 -34.75 3.25
N LYS A 5 24.59 -34.90 3.20
CA LYS A 5 23.74 -34.71 2.02
C LYS A 5 23.94 -33.26 1.56
N ILE A 6 24.58 -33.06 0.42
CA ILE A 6 24.58 -31.77 -0.28
C ILE A 6 23.20 -31.71 -0.92
N GLU A 7 22.33 -30.86 -0.41
CA GLU A 7 21.09 -30.52 -1.11
C GLU A 7 21.48 -29.80 -2.40
N GLU A 8 21.15 -30.41 -3.54
CA GLU A 8 21.23 -29.79 -4.86
C GLU A 8 20.32 -28.57 -4.89
N ILE A 9 20.92 -27.39 -4.73
CA ILE A 9 20.27 -26.12 -5.02
C ILE A 9 20.17 -26.02 -6.54
N SER A 10 18.95 -26.02 -7.07
CA SER A 10 18.65 -25.89 -8.50
C SER A 10 19.41 -24.70 -9.12
N GLU A 11 19.98 -24.90 -10.32
CA GLU A 11 20.80 -23.92 -11.05
C GLU A 11 20.09 -22.57 -11.31
N ASP A 12 18.77 -22.50 -11.20
CA ASP A 12 17.97 -21.27 -11.35
C ASP A 12 18.17 -20.22 -10.23
N GLN A 13 18.82 -20.56 -9.10
CA GLN A 13 18.96 -19.65 -7.95
C GLN A 13 20.26 -18.84 -7.89
N LYS A 14 21.15 -18.91 -8.90
CA LYS A 14 22.42 -18.15 -8.91
C LYS A 14 22.55 -17.19 -10.09
N LYS A 15 21.63 -16.24 -10.22
CA LYS A 15 21.97 -14.93 -10.81
C LYS A 15 22.18 -13.95 -9.68
N ILE A 16 23.44 -13.85 -9.22
CA ILE A 16 23.87 -12.72 -8.38
C ILE A 16 23.71 -11.48 -9.26
N LYS A 17 22.64 -10.71 -9.03
CA LYS A 17 22.44 -9.42 -9.66
C LYS A 17 23.54 -8.51 -9.10
N ILE A 18 24.52 -8.14 -9.92
CA ILE A 18 25.53 -7.16 -9.55
C ILE A 18 24.77 -5.82 -9.47
N PHE A 19 24.57 -5.32 -8.26
CA PHE A 19 23.98 -4.01 -8.05
C PHE A 19 25.00 -2.94 -8.44
N ASP A 20 24.59 -1.97 -9.26
CA ASP A 20 25.39 -0.78 -9.55
C ASP A 20 25.46 0.07 -8.26
N ASP A 21 26.62 0.66 -7.98
CA ASP A 21 26.83 1.55 -6.82
C ASP A 21 25.77 2.67 -6.78
N LYS A 22 25.31 3.12 -7.96
CA LYS A 22 24.22 4.09 -8.09
C LYS A 22 22.87 3.60 -7.59
N GLU A 23 22.55 2.32 -7.79
CA GLU A 23 21.30 1.72 -7.32
C GLU A 23 21.33 1.64 -5.79
N ILE A 24 22.47 1.26 -5.21
CA ILE A 24 22.68 1.22 -3.76
C ILE A 24 22.57 2.63 -3.16
N ASP A 25 23.25 3.62 -3.74
CA ASP A 25 23.19 5.02 -3.30
C ASP A 25 21.77 5.60 -3.38
N TYR A 26 21.03 5.25 -4.43
CA TYR A 26 19.63 5.65 -4.56
C TYR A 26 18.80 5.14 -3.38
N TYR A 27 18.83 3.83 -3.09
CA TYR A 27 18.00 3.25 -2.02
C TYR A 27 18.46 3.66 -0.62
N THR A 28 19.76 3.74 -0.37
CA THR A 28 20.31 4.16 0.92
C THR A 28 20.02 5.64 1.21
N GLY A 29 19.86 6.48 0.18
CA GLY A 29 19.44 7.87 0.30
C GLY A 29 17.93 8.08 0.57
N LEU A 30 17.09 7.03 0.48
CA LEU A 30 15.66 7.17 0.70
C LEU A 30 15.30 7.21 2.19
N LYS A 31 14.48 8.19 2.58
CA LYS A 31 13.78 8.19 3.88
C LYS A 31 12.72 7.08 3.89
N ASN A 32 12.39 6.55 5.06
CA ASN A 32 11.45 5.42 5.24
C ASN A 32 10.14 5.55 4.42
N TRP A 33 9.48 6.71 4.45
CA TRP A 33 8.24 6.93 3.70
C TRP A 33 8.45 6.95 2.17
N ARG A 34 9.59 7.45 1.68
CA ARG A 34 9.94 7.43 0.25
C ARG A 34 10.23 6.02 -0.22
N LEU A 35 10.98 5.25 0.59
CA LEU A 35 11.27 3.84 0.31
C LEU A 35 9.98 3.03 0.19
N SER A 36 9.03 3.22 1.11
CA SER A 36 7.74 2.50 1.06
C SER A 36 6.97 2.80 -0.23
N ASN A 37 6.90 4.08 -0.63
CA ASN A 37 6.24 4.47 -1.87
C ASN A 37 6.94 3.91 -3.11
N GLU A 38 8.27 3.91 -3.11
CA GLU A 38 9.09 3.40 -4.22
C GLU A 38 8.89 1.89 -4.40
N VAL A 39 9.01 1.12 -3.31
CA VAL A 39 8.78 -0.33 -3.31
C VAL A 39 7.39 -0.66 -3.80
N GLU A 40 6.37 0.06 -3.33
CA GLU A 40 5.00 -0.21 -3.74
C GLU A 40 4.74 0.11 -5.20
N THR A 41 5.31 1.23 -5.69
CA THR A 41 5.24 1.59 -7.12
C THR A 41 5.87 0.48 -7.96
N GLN A 42 7.13 0.11 -7.68
CA GLN A 42 7.80 -0.96 -8.41
C GLN A 42 7.08 -2.31 -8.33
N ALA A 43 6.53 -2.66 -7.16
CA ALA A 43 5.75 -3.89 -7.00
C ALA A 43 4.49 -3.88 -7.88
N LEU A 44 3.78 -2.75 -7.93
CA LEU A 44 2.62 -2.56 -8.79
C LEU A 44 3.00 -2.69 -10.27
N GLU A 45 4.12 -2.11 -10.68
CA GLU A 45 4.59 -2.20 -12.07
C GLU A 45 4.97 -3.62 -12.48
N ARG A 46 5.64 -4.35 -11.58
CA ARG A 46 6.03 -5.74 -11.83
C ARG A 46 4.82 -6.67 -11.86
N ALA A 47 3.84 -6.46 -10.97
CA ALA A 47 2.62 -7.26 -10.93
C ALA A 47 1.69 -6.96 -12.12
N PHE A 48 1.63 -5.71 -12.56
CA PHE A 48 0.82 -5.26 -13.69
C PHE A 48 1.68 -4.46 -14.69
N PRO A 49 2.46 -5.14 -15.56
CA PRO A 49 3.32 -4.47 -16.52
C PRO A 49 2.54 -3.64 -17.55
N ASN A 50 1.35 -4.11 -17.94
CA ASN A 50 0.46 -3.37 -18.84
C ASN A 50 -0.25 -2.24 -18.07
N ARG A 51 -0.10 -1.01 -18.58
CA ARG A 51 -0.64 0.21 -17.94
C ARG A 51 -2.15 0.21 -17.80
N GLU A 52 -2.90 -0.28 -18.78
CA GLU A 52 -4.36 -0.37 -18.70
C GLU A 52 -4.82 -1.35 -17.61
N LYS A 53 -4.18 -2.52 -17.53
CA LYS A 53 -4.44 -3.51 -16.47
C LYS A 53 -4.11 -2.93 -15.09
N ARG A 54 -3.00 -2.20 -14.99
CA ARG A 54 -2.59 -1.49 -13.78
C ARG A 54 -3.62 -0.44 -13.36
N LEU A 55 -4.09 0.38 -14.30
CA LEU A 55 -5.12 1.38 -14.08
C LEU A 55 -6.43 0.74 -13.62
N LYS A 56 -6.85 -0.36 -14.27
CA LYS A 56 -8.03 -1.11 -13.88
C LYS A 56 -7.94 -1.65 -12.45
N PHE A 57 -6.79 -2.22 -12.08
CA PHE A 57 -6.55 -2.67 -10.71
C PHE A 57 -6.63 -1.51 -9.71
N LEU A 58 -5.96 -0.39 -9.99
CA LEU A 58 -5.96 0.77 -9.12
C LEU A 58 -7.38 1.33 -8.90
N LYS A 59 -8.21 1.38 -9.95
CA LYS A 59 -9.61 1.82 -9.83
C LYS A 59 -10.44 0.92 -8.92
N LEU A 60 -10.30 -0.41 -9.08
CA LEU A 60 -10.95 -1.37 -8.17
C LEU A 60 -10.41 -1.26 -6.74
N PHE A 61 -9.11 -1.02 -6.59
CA PHE A 61 -8.49 -0.87 -5.27
C PHE A 61 -8.90 0.44 -4.58
N LEU A 62 -9.11 1.51 -5.36
CA LEU A 62 -9.68 2.76 -4.86
C LEU A 62 -11.09 2.54 -4.33
N GLU A 63 -11.95 1.88 -5.10
CA GLU A 63 -13.33 1.56 -4.69
C GLU A 63 -13.38 0.79 -3.37
N PHE A 64 -12.55 -0.25 -3.25
CA PHE A 64 -12.41 -1.00 -1.99
C PHE A 64 -11.91 -0.13 -0.84
N SER A 65 -10.95 0.76 -1.11
CA SER A 65 -10.36 1.63 -0.08
C SER A 65 -11.35 2.69 0.41
N GLU A 66 -12.16 3.25 -0.49
CA GLU A 66 -13.27 4.13 -0.12
C GLU A 66 -14.34 3.41 0.70
N ALA A 67 -14.63 2.14 0.38
CA ALA A 67 -15.54 1.30 1.17
C ALA A 67 -15.02 1.12 2.61
N LYS A 68 -13.72 0.85 2.79
CA LYS A 68 -13.09 0.81 4.14
C LYS A 68 -13.32 2.11 4.92
N VAL A 69 -13.16 3.27 4.27
CA VAL A 69 -13.41 4.58 4.91
C VAL A 69 -14.87 4.73 5.33
N LYS A 70 -15.82 4.23 4.52
CA LYS A 70 -17.26 4.22 4.86
C LYS A 70 -17.54 3.32 6.06
N GLU A 71 -16.93 2.14 6.13
CA GLU A 71 -17.08 1.22 7.28
C GLU A 71 -16.54 1.82 8.58
N TYR A 72 -15.37 2.46 8.56
CA TYR A 72 -14.87 3.18 9.73
C TYR A 72 -15.81 4.30 10.19
N LYS A 73 -16.40 5.06 9.26
CA LYS A 73 -17.41 6.08 9.59
C LYS A 73 -18.68 5.45 10.17
N PHE A 74 -19.09 4.28 9.67
CA PHE A 74 -20.24 3.56 10.19
C PHE A 74 -19.98 3.10 11.63
N ILE A 75 -18.84 2.48 11.91
CA ILE A 75 -18.43 2.09 13.26
C ILE A 75 -18.39 3.31 14.19
N ASP A 76 -17.85 4.45 13.73
CA ASP A 76 -17.83 5.68 14.54
C ASP A 76 -19.23 6.19 14.88
N LYS A 77 -20.21 6.00 14.00
CA LYS A 77 -21.62 6.35 14.26
C LYS A 77 -22.26 5.45 15.32
N LEU A 78 -21.86 4.18 15.38
CA LEU A 78 -22.34 3.24 16.41
C LEU A 78 -21.77 3.55 17.81
N MET A 79 -20.66 4.29 17.89
CA MET A 79 -20.10 4.69 19.17
C MET A 79 -21.02 5.68 19.89
N LEU A 80 -21.36 5.34 21.13
CA LEU A 80 -22.28 6.10 21.97
C LEU A 80 -21.78 7.52 22.23
N LYS A 81 -22.64 8.50 21.98
CA LYS A 81 -22.32 9.92 22.15
C LYS A 81 -22.87 10.52 23.44
N SER A 82 -23.89 9.91 24.03
CA SER A 82 -24.48 10.37 25.29
C SER A 82 -23.58 10.02 26.47
N ARG A 83 -23.27 11.02 27.30
CA ARG A 83 -22.49 10.85 28.53
C ARG A 83 -23.23 10.04 29.60
N GLU A 84 -24.55 9.97 29.50
CA GLU A 84 -25.42 9.27 30.45
C GLU A 84 -25.44 7.76 30.19
N HIS A 85 -24.99 7.31 29.02
CA HIS A 85 -24.95 5.89 28.71
C HIS A 85 -23.80 5.22 29.48
N ARG A 86 -24.09 4.12 30.20
CA ARG A 86 -23.12 3.39 31.04
C ARG A 86 -21.81 2.99 30.34
N ARG A 87 -21.85 2.84 29.01
CA ARG A 87 -20.69 2.48 28.15
C ARG A 87 -20.03 3.65 27.42
N PHE A 88 -20.38 4.89 27.74
CA PHE A 88 -19.84 6.08 27.07
C PHE A 88 -18.32 6.15 27.15
N VAL A 89 -17.76 5.87 28.34
CA VAL A 89 -16.31 5.90 28.58
C VAL A 89 -15.59 4.89 27.69
N ASP A 90 -16.07 3.64 27.65
CA ASP A 90 -15.51 2.58 26.80
C ASP A 90 -15.54 2.97 25.32
N ALA A 91 -16.69 3.47 24.83
CA ALA A 91 -16.85 3.87 23.43
C ALA A 91 -15.91 5.03 23.07
N LYS A 92 -15.76 6.02 23.96
CA LYS A 92 -14.83 7.14 23.79
C LYS A 92 -13.37 6.67 23.78
N GLN A 93 -13.01 5.77 24.69
CA GLN A 93 -11.66 5.22 24.75
C GLN A 93 -11.33 4.43 23.48
N PHE A 94 -12.21 3.51 23.07
CA PHE A 94 -12.06 2.74 21.83
C PHE A 94 -11.88 3.67 20.61
N LYS A 95 -12.70 4.70 20.48
CA LYS A 95 -12.57 5.67 19.39
C LYS A 95 -11.18 6.30 19.36
N ASN A 96 -10.68 6.72 20.51
CA ASN A 96 -9.41 7.45 20.61
C ASN A 96 -8.18 6.57 20.42
N THR A 97 -8.18 5.37 21.00
CA THR A 97 -7.02 4.48 21.02
C THR A 97 -6.99 3.49 19.87
N VAL A 98 -8.15 3.11 19.34
CA VAL A 98 -8.27 2.06 18.31
C VAL A 98 -8.78 2.60 17.00
N LEU A 99 -9.90 3.33 16.97
CA LEU A 99 -10.58 3.65 15.70
C LEU A 99 -9.89 4.74 14.87
N ASN A 100 -9.43 5.82 15.53
CA ASN A 100 -8.96 7.01 14.84
C ASN A 100 -7.71 6.78 13.97
N GLY A 101 -6.79 5.93 14.41
CA GLY A 101 -5.54 5.63 13.68
C GLY A 101 -5.81 4.93 12.34
N PRO A 102 -6.44 3.74 12.35
CA PRO A 102 -6.83 3.02 11.14
C PRO A 102 -7.72 3.85 10.20
N TYR A 103 -8.65 4.65 10.73
CA TYR A 103 -9.48 5.54 9.92
C TYR A 103 -8.65 6.59 9.17
N LYS A 104 -7.67 7.22 9.84
CA LYS A 104 -6.73 8.14 9.19
C LYS A 104 -5.87 7.41 8.15
N GLY A 105 -5.37 6.22 8.47
CA GLY A 105 -4.61 5.39 7.54
C GLY A 105 -5.37 5.08 6.26
N ALA A 106 -6.64 4.66 6.37
CA ALA A 106 -7.49 4.37 5.22
C ALA A 106 -7.72 5.61 4.33
N LYS A 107 -7.84 6.81 4.90
CA LYS A 107 -7.93 8.05 4.12
C LYS A 107 -6.64 8.38 3.37
N ILE A 108 -5.49 8.21 4.04
CA ILE A 108 -4.18 8.42 3.41
C ILE A 108 -4.02 7.47 2.22
N GLU A 109 -4.44 6.23 2.37
CA GLU A 109 -4.42 5.23 1.31
C GLU A 109 -5.31 5.61 0.12
N VAL A 110 -6.55 6.04 0.36
CA VAL A 110 -7.44 6.58 -0.70
C VAL A 110 -6.73 7.69 -1.48
N ASN A 111 -6.21 8.71 -0.79
CA ASN A 111 -5.51 9.82 -1.45
C ASN A 111 -4.31 9.35 -2.27
N ARG A 112 -3.54 8.39 -1.73
CA ARG A 112 -2.37 7.84 -2.42
C ARG A 112 -2.77 7.10 -3.69
N ILE A 113 -3.80 6.25 -3.64
CA ILE A 113 -4.30 5.51 -4.81
C ILE A 113 -4.85 6.49 -5.85
N SER A 114 -5.62 7.50 -5.43
CA SER A 114 -6.12 8.55 -6.34
C SER A 114 -4.98 9.27 -7.06
N ASN A 115 -3.90 9.61 -6.36
CA ASN A 115 -2.72 10.23 -6.98
C ASN A 115 -2.04 9.30 -7.99
N LEU A 116 -1.92 8.00 -7.67
CA LEU A 116 -1.36 7.00 -8.59
C LEU A 116 -2.21 6.85 -9.86
N ILE A 117 -3.53 6.88 -9.72
CA ILE A 117 -4.47 6.85 -10.86
C ILE A 117 -4.26 8.08 -11.73
N SER A 118 -4.29 9.29 -11.15
CA SER A 118 -4.13 10.54 -11.90
C SER A 118 -2.81 10.56 -12.69
N ASN A 119 -1.70 10.20 -12.03
CA ASN A 119 -0.40 10.16 -12.69
C ASN A 119 -0.37 9.15 -13.85
N LEU A 120 -1.02 8.00 -13.69
CA LEU A 120 -1.05 6.97 -14.72
C LEU A 120 -1.95 7.36 -15.90
N GLU A 121 -3.09 8.00 -15.63
CA GLU A 121 -3.99 8.54 -16.66
C GLU A 121 -3.28 9.63 -17.47
N ASP A 122 -2.54 10.53 -16.82
CA ASP A 122 -1.74 11.56 -17.52
C ASP A 122 -0.66 10.96 -18.44
N VAL A 123 0.00 9.89 -17.99
CA VAL A 123 1.01 9.19 -18.81
C VAL A 123 0.36 8.53 -20.03
N ILE A 124 -0.77 7.86 -19.84
CA ILE A 124 -1.50 7.21 -20.95
C ILE A 124 -2.00 8.25 -21.95
N ASN A 125 -2.56 9.37 -21.49
CA ASN A 125 -3.09 10.41 -22.37
C ASN A 125 -2.00 11.06 -23.24
N LYS A 126 -0.82 11.33 -22.66
CA LYS A 126 0.32 11.89 -23.42
C LYS A 126 0.83 10.95 -24.53
N GLU A 127 0.73 9.64 -24.32
CA GLU A 127 1.12 8.64 -25.33
C GLU A 127 0.12 8.52 -26.47
N ILE A 128 -1.14 8.92 -26.27
CA ILE A 128 -2.16 8.95 -27.33
C ILE A 128 -2.03 10.20 -28.20
N GLU A 129 -1.50 11.29 -27.65
CA GLU A 129 -1.27 12.56 -28.34
C GLU A 129 0.03 12.62 -29.15
N THR A 130 0.90 11.60 -29.05
CA THR A 130 2.19 11.49 -29.75
C THR A 130 2.18 10.42 -30.83
#